data_AF-A0A3D5KKW7-F1
#
_entry.id   AF-A0A3D5KKW7-F1
#
_cell.length_a   1.000
_cell.length_b   1.000
_cell.length_c   1.000
_cell.angle_alpha   90.00
_cell.angle_beta   90.00
_cell.angle_gamma   90.00
#
_symmetry.space_group_name_H-M   'P 1'
#
loop_
_entity.id
_entity.type
_entity.pdbx_description
1 polymer ?
#
loop_
_entity_poly.entity_id
_entity_poly.type
_entity_poly.pdbx_seq_one_letter_code
_entity_poly.pdbx_strand_id
1 'polypeptide(L)'
;MEQKKNRLFIVLSGIFLTNAIVAELLGVKIFSGSLEAIGISNQFSLTAGVVVWPVVFITSDLINEYFGKPGVKRISYLAAIFIAYSFIVIFLVMQLKPAQFWLDANSKDSAGNPFDINFAFNKIFGQGQRIIGASLAAFLLG
;
A
#
# COMPACT_ATOMS: atom_id res chain seq x y z
N MET A 1 -5.50 32.01 12.85
CA MET A 1 -6.21 30.72 13.01
C MET A 1 -6.03 29.85 11.77
N GLU A 2 -6.25 30.41 10.58
CA GLU A 2 -6.05 29.74 9.27
C GLU A 2 -4.70 29.04 9.08
N GLN A 3 -3.57 29.68 9.41
CA GLN A 3 -2.25 29.05 9.28
C GLN A 3 -2.08 27.78 10.13
N LYS A 4 -2.66 27.75 11.34
CA LYS A 4 -2.64 26.56 12.21
C LYS A 4 -3.50 25.45 11.62
N LYS A 5 -4.67 25.81 11.09
CA LYS A 5 -5.60 24.88 10.42
C LYS A 5 -4.99 24.29 9.15
N ASN A 6 -4.34 25.10 8.33
CA ASN A 6 -3.65 24.63 7.12
C ASN A 6 -2.45 23.73 7.45
N ARG A 7 -1.65 24.07 8.48
CA ARG A 7 -0.55 23.20 8.94
C ARG A 7 -1.07 21.86 9.42
N LEU A 8 -2.17 21.84 10.18
CA LEU A 8 -2.81 20.59 10.61
C LEU A 8 -3.27 19.77 9.40
N PHE A 9 -3.89 20.41 8.40
CA PHE A 9 -4.31 19.72 7.17
C PHE A 9 -3.14 19.02 6.48
N ILE A 10 -2.00 19.71 6.35
CA ILE A 10 -0.80 19.14 5.71
C ILE A 10 -0.29 17.93 6.49
N VAL A 11 -0.21 18.03 7.82
CA VAL A 11 0.26 16.93 8.68
C VAL A 11 -0.66 15.72 8.57
N LEU A 12 -1.98 15.92 8.69
CA LEU A 12 -2.96 14.84 8.59
C LEU A 12 -2.98 14.24 7.18
N SER A 13 -2.86 15.06 6.13
CA SER A 13 -2.75 14.58 4.75
C SER A 13 -1.50 13.74 4.54
N GLY A 14 -0.37 14.13 5.14
CA GLY A 14 0.88 13.36 5.09
C GLY A 14 0.75 12.00 5.78
N ILE A 15 0.14 11.95 6.96
CA ILE A 15 -0.14 10.70 7.68
C ILE A 15 -1.07 9.81 6.85
N PHE A 16 -2.18 10.37 6.36
CA PHE A 16 -3.16 9.64 5.55
C PHE A 16 -2.52 9.05 4.30
N LEU A 17 -1.82 9.88 3.54
CA LEU A 17 -1.21 9.49 2.27
C LEU A 17 -0.14 8.42 2.45
N THR A 18 0.74 8.58 3.43
CA THR A 18 1.83 7.64 3.70
C THR A 18 1.26 6.26 4.03
N ASN A 19 0.29 6.21 4.94
CA ASN A 19 -0.34 4.95 5.34
C ASN A 19 -1.16 4.34 4.20
N ALA A 20 -1.86 5.14 3.40
CA ALA A 20 -2.60 4.65 2.24
C ALA A 20 -1.66 4.00 1.20
N ILE A 21 -0.55 4.64 0.84
CA ILE A 21 0.43 4.07 -0.09
C ILE A 21 1.04 2.79 0.48
N VAL A 22 1.43 2.79 1.76
CA VAL A 22 2.01 1.59 2.40
C VAL A 22 1.00 0.44 2.45
N ALA A 23 -0.27 0.71 2.75
CA ALA A 23 -1.32 -0.31 2.77
C ALA A 23 -1.44 -1.01 1.41
N GLU A 24 -1.41 -0.24 0.31
CA GLU A 24 -1.48 -0.79 -1.04
C GLU A 24 -0.23 -1.60 -1.41
N LEU A 25 0.97 -1.13 -1.03
CA LEU A 25 2.22 -1.88 -1.28
C LEU A 25 2.26 -3.21 -0.52
N LEU A 26 1.72 -3.25 0.70
CA LEU A 26 1.66 -4.46 1.51
C LEU A 26 0.49 -5.39 1.13
N GLY A 27 -0.46 -4.91 0.33
CA GLY A 27 -1.65 -5.65 -0.10
C GLY A 27 -1.36 -6.96 -0.85
N VAL A 28 -0.15 -7.13 -1.37
CA VAL A 28 0.29 -8.34 -2.08
C VAL A 28 0.54 -9.54 -1.16
N LYS A 29 0.83 -9.31 0.12
CA LYS A 29 1.05 -10.39 1.09
C LYS A 29 -0.30 -10.82 1.64
N ILE A 30 -0.62 -12.10 1.52
CA ILE A 30 -1.81 -12.69 2.15
C ILE A 30 -1.34 -13.41 3.42
N PHE A 31 -2.03 -13.18 4.54
CA PHE A 31 -1.81 -13.91 5.77
C PHE A 31 -3.08 -14.67 6.16
N SER A 32 -2.89 -15.81 6.82
CA SER A 32 -3.97 -16.60 7.37
C SER A 32 -4.07 -16.39 8.87
N GLY A 33 -5.29 -16.38 9.40
CA GLY A 33 -5.57 -16.39 10.82
C GLY A 33 -6.68 -17.39 11.16
N SER A 34 -6.72 -17.83 12.41
CA SER A 34 -7.81 -18.66 12.94
C SER A 34 -8.53 -17.93 14.07
N LEU A 35 -9.85 -18.08 14.12
CA LEU A 35 -10.70 -17.62 15.22
C LEU A 35 -10.99 -18.77 16.21
N GLU A 36 -10.10 -19.77 16.24
CA GLU A 36 -10.21 -20.93 17.12
C GLU A 36 -10.24 -20.54 18.60
N ALA A 37 -9.54 -19.45 18.96
CA ALA A 37 -9.55 -18.88 20.30
C ALA A 37 -10.95 -18.43 20.79
N ILE A 38 -11.90 -18.20 19.87
CA ILE A 38 -13.29 -17.85 20.19
C ILE A 38 -14.30 -18.92 19.73
N GLY A 39 -13.83 -20.14 19.47
CA GLY A 39 -14.68 -21.30 19.15
C GLY A 39 -15.22 -21.33 17.71
N ILE A 40 -14.71 -20.48 16.82
CA ILE A 40 -15.10 -20.45 15.40
C ILE A 40 -13.98 -21.11 14.58
N SER A 41 -14.24 -22.31 14.06
CA SER A 41 -13.30 -23.11 13.26
C SER A 41 -13.06 -22.59 11.84
N ASN A 42 -13.27 -21.30 11.60
CA ASN A 42 -13.11 -20.71 10.28
C ASN A 42 -11.71 -20.11 10.15
N GLN A 43 -10.94 -20.65 9.21
CA GLN A 43 -9.71 -20.03 8.74
C GLN A 43 -10.06 -18.89 7.79
N PHE A 44 -9.46 -17.73 7.99
CA PHE A 44 -9.63 -16.60 7.09
C PHE A 44 -8.30 -16.23 6.45
N SER A 45 -8.36 -15.60 5.28
CA SER A 45 -7.20 -15.07 4.56
C SER A 45 -7.45 -13.60 4.27
N LEU A 46 -6.51 -12.74 4.67
CA LEU A 46 -6.59 -11.30 4.46
C LEU A 46 -5.28 -10.78 3.85
N THR A 47 -5.38 -9.66 3.14
CA THR A 47 -4.20 -8.94 2.68
C THR A 47 -3.55 -8.24 3.87
N ALA A 48 -2.22 -8.27 3.96
CA ALA A 48 -1.47 -7.66 5.05
C ALA A 48 -1.67 -6.14 5.11
N GLY A 49 -2.05 -5.51 3.99
CA GLY A 49 -2.46 -4.11 3.94
C GLY A 49 -3.56 -3.76 4.93
N VAL A 50 -4.47 -4.69 5.28
CA VAL A 50 -5.56 -4.50 6.26
C VAL A 50 -5.07 -3.99 7.62
N VAL A 51 -3.84 -4.34 8.00
CA VAL A 51 -3.23 -3.94 9.28
C VAL A 51 -3.01 -2.42 9.35
N VAL A 52 -2.82 -1.75 8.21
CA VAL A 52 -2.53 -0.31 8.12
C VAL A 52 -3.81 0.53 8.05
N TRP A 53 -4.90 -0.04 7.55
CA TRP A 53 -6.18 0.66 7.33
C TRP A 53 -6.78 1.36 8.56
N PRO A 54 -6.68 0.84 9.80
CA PRO A 54 -7.16 1.56 10.98
C PRO A 54 -6.59 2.99 11.11
N VAL A 55 -5.31 3.18 10.77
CA VAL A 55 -4.67 4.52 10.81
C VAL A 55 -5.24 5.42 9.71
N VAL A 56 -5.47 4.87 8.52
CA VAL A 56 -6.08 5.59 7.38
C VAL A 56 -7.48 6.06 7.75
N PHE A 57 -8.31 5.18 8.33
CA PHE A 57 -9.67 5.50 8.74
C PHE A 57 -9.69 6.59 9.81
N ILE A 58 -8.94 6.41 10.91
CA ILE A 58 -8.86 7.41 11.99
C ILE A 58 -8.42 8.77 11.46
N THR A 59 -7.41 8.80 10.58
CA THR A 59 -6.92 10.05 10.01
C THR A 59 -7.95 10.70 9.08
N SER A 60 -8.67 9.92 8.29
CA SER A 60 -9.74 10.43 7.42
C SER A 60 -10.92 11.00 8.21
N ASP A 61 -11.28 10.36 9.31
CA ASP A 61 -12.34 10.82 10.21
C ASP A 61 -11.94 12.14 10.89
N LEU A 62 -10.69 12.24 11.34
CA LEU A 62 -10.15 13.48 11.89
C LEU A 62 -10.14 14.60 10.85
N ILE A 63 -9.78 14.30 9.59
CA ILE A 63 -9.86 15.31 8.53
C ILE A 63 -11.32 15.72 8.27
N ASN A 64 -12.26 14.78 8.30
CA ASN A 64 -13.68 15.08 8.15
C ASN A 64 -14.20 15.99 9.28
N GLU A 65 -13.78 15.76 10.52
CA GLU A 65 -14.21 16.55 11.68
C GLU A 65 -13.70 18.01 11.60
N TYR A 66 -12.42 18.21 11.25
CA TYR A 66 -11.81 19.54 11.24
C TYR A 66 -12.00 20.32 9.93
N PHE A 67 -12.18 19.63 8.80
CA PHE A 67 -12.20 20.21 7.44
C PHE A 67 -13.43 19.84 6.63
N GLY A 68 -14.33 19.01 7.17
CA GLY A 68 -15.55 18.56 6.52
C GLY A 68 -15.31 17.63 5.34
N LYS A 69 -16.42 17.24 4.71
CA LYS A 69 -16.45 16.44 3.48
C LYS A 69 -15.55 16.98 2.36
N PRO A 70 -15.42 18.31 2.13
CA PRO A 70 -14.51 18.83 1.10
C PRO A 70 -13.03 18.52 1.38
N GLY A 71 -12.61 18.52 2.65
CA GLY A 71 -11.26 18.17 3.06
C GLY A 71 -10.95 16.70 2.73
N VAL A 72 -11.86 15.80 3.11
CA VAL A 72 -11.76 14.36 2.80
C VAL A 72 -11.70 14.14 1.29
N LYS A 73 -12.61 14.76 0.52
CA LYS A 73 -12.65 14.60 -0.94
C LYS A 73 -11.32 15.01 -1.59
N ARG A 74 -10.69 16.10 -1.13
CA ARG A 74 -9.38 16.54 -1.64
C ARG A 74 -8.27 15.53 -1.35
N ILE A 75 -8.17 15.04 -0.11
CA ILE A 75 -7.12 14.07 0.25
C ILE A 75 -7.31 12.72 -0.46
N SER A 76 -8.55 12.29 -0.68
CA SER A 76 -8.85 11.03 -1.37
C SER A 76 -8.40 11.08 -2.83
N TYR A 77 -8.66 12.19 -3.54
CA TYR A 77 -8.15 12.35 -4.91
C TYR A 77 -6.63 12.41 -4.97
N LEU A 78 -6.00 13.16 -4.05
CA LEU A 78 -4.54 13.22 -3.97
C LEU A 78 -3.94 11.84 -3.70
N ALA A 79 -4.54 11.06 -2.79
CA ALA A 79 -4.12 9.69 -2.53
C ALA A 79 -4.26 8.80 -3.75
N ALA A 80 -5.40 8.85 -4.46
CA ALA A 80 -5.58 8.08 -5.69
C ALA A 80 -4.51 8.41 -6.75
N ILE A 81 -4.21 9.70 -6.96
CA ILE A 81 -3.19 10.17 -7.91
C ILE A 81 -1.80 9.67 -7.49
N PHE A 82 -1.44 9.81 -6.22
CA PHE A 82 -0.11 9.42 -5.74
C PHE A 82 0.08 7.91 -5.62
N ILE A 83 -0.97 7.15 -5.33
CA ILE A 83 -0.96 5.70 -5.44
C ILE A 83 -0.73 5.32 -6.90
N ALA A 84 -1.52 5.86 -7.84
CA ALA A 84 -1.33 5.60 -9.27
C ALA A 84 0.10 5.92 -9.73
N TYR A 85 0.62 7.10 -9.36
CA TYR A 85 2.00 7.51 -9.65
C TYR A 85 3.02 6.52 -9.07
N SER A 86 2.86 6.11 -7.81
CA SER A 86 3.78 5.16 -7.16
C SER A 86 3.83 3.84 -7.93
N PHE A 87 2.68 3.34 -8.37
CA PHE A 87 2.60 2.10 -9.15
C PHE A 87 3.17 2.25 -10.56
N ILE A 88 3.00 3.40 -11.23
CA ILE A 88 3.68 3.69 -12.50
C ILE A 88 5.21 3.64 -12.32
N VAL A 89 5.74 4.29 -11.28
CA VAL A 89 7.17 4.29 -11.00
C VAL A 89 7.67 2.87 -10.73
N ILE A 90 6.97 2.10 -9.90
CA ILE A 90 7.32 0.69 -9.62
C ILE A 90 7.34 -0.13 -10.91
N PHE A 91 6.36 0.05 -11.79
CA PHE A 91 6.31 -0.63 -13.09
C PHE A 91 7.54 -0.32 -13.95
N LEU A 92 7.94 0.96 -14.02
CA LEU A 92 9.14 1.36 -14.76
C LEU A 92 10.42 0.76 -14.15
N VAL A 93 10.52 0.75 -12.82
CA VAL A 93 11.68 0.17 -12.11
C VAL A 93 11.80 -1.34 -12.35
N MET A 94 10.68 -2.07 -12.42
CA MET A 94 10.68 -3.50 -12.73
C MET A 94 11.29 -3.84 -14.10
N GLN A 95 11.30 -2.90 -15.06
CA GLN A 95 11.88 -3.09 -16.39
C GLN A 95 13.41 -2.86 -16.42
N LEU A 96 13.99 -2.32 -15.35
CA LEU A 96 15.42 -2.06 -15.30
C LEU A 96 16.20 -3.37 -15.23
N LYS A 97 17.29 -3.47 -16.00
CA LYS A 97 18.20 -4.62 -15.92
C LYS A 97 18.89 -4.61 -14.55
N PRO A 98 18.84 -5.72 -13.78
CA PRO A 98 19.52 -5.80 -12.49
C PRO A 98 21.04 -5.71 -12.66
N ALA A 99 21.70 -5.04 -11.72
CA ALA A 99 23.15 -4.98 -11.68
C ALA A 99 23.73 -6.31 -11.15
N GLN A 100 24.85 -6.75 -11.73
CA GLN A 100 25.44 -8.05 -11.38
C GLN A 100 25.78 -8.17 -9.89
N PHE A 101 26.37 -7.14 -9.29
CA PHE A 101 26.72 -7.15 -7.86
C PHE A 101 25.48 -7.34 -6.95
N TRP A 102 24.32 -6.83 -7.36
CA TRP A 102 23.08 -6.96 -6.60
C TRP A 102 22.51 -8.39 -6.71
N LEU A 103 22.63 -9.01 -7.88
CA LEU A 103 22.30 -10.42 -8.08
C LEU A 103 23.19 -11.31 -7.21
N ASP A 104 24.51 -11.11 -7.26
CA ASP A 104 25.48 -11.91 -6.52
C ASP A 104 25.30 -11.77 -5.01
N ALA A 105 25.02 -10.55 -4.52
CA ALA A 105 24.77 -10.29 -3.10
C ALA A 105 23.48 -10.95 -2.57
N ASN A 106 22.53 -11.28 -3.45
CA ASN A 106 21.23 -11.87 -3.08
C ASN A 106 21.00 -13.24 -3.74
N SER A 107 22.06 -13.91 -4.23
CA SER A 107 21.94 -15.14 -5.03
C SER A 107 21.59 -16.38 -4.20
N LYS A 108 21.58 -16.28 -2.88
CA LYS A 108 21.35 -17.39 -1.95
C LYS A 108 20.37 -16.99 -0.86
N ASP A 109 19.53 -17.95 -0.46
CA ASP A 109 18.70 -17.80 0.74
C ASP A 109 19.50 -18.07 2.03
N SER A 110 18.85 -17.96 3.18
CA SER A 110 19.46 -18.19 4.50
C SER A 110 19.99 -19.62 4.70
N ALA A 111 19.56 -20.59 3.89
CA ALA A 111 20.01 -21.98 3.91
C ALA A 111 21.09 -22.26 2.85
N GLY A 112 21.46 -21.27 2.04
CA GLY A 112 22.47 -21.38 0.99
C GLY A 112 21.94 -21.87 -0.36
N ASN A 113 20.62 -22.05 -0.52
CA ASN A 113 20.03 -22.49 -1.78
C ASN A 113 20.05 -21.36 -2.82
N PRO A 114 20.19 -21.66 -4.13
CA PRO A 114 20.10 -20.65 -5.17
C PRO A 114 18.76 -19.89 -5.13
N PHE A 115 18.83 -18.57 -5.21
CA PHE A 115 17.67 -17.68 -5.16
C PHE A 115 17.75 -16.62 -6.27
N ASP A 116 16.69 -16.52 -7.07
CA ASP A 116 16.55 -15.47 -8.10
C ASP A 116 15.82 -14.27 -7.51
N ILE A 117 16.61 -13.33 -6.97
CA ILE A 117 16.10 -12.09 -6.38
C ILE A 117 15.35 -11.23 -7.41
N ASN A 118 15.76 -11.24 -8.68
CA ASN A 118 15.13 -10.41 -9.71
C ASN A 118 13.75 -10.95 -10.08
N PHE A 119 13.62 -12.27 -10.19
CA PHE A 119 12.33 -12.92 -10.36
C PHE A 119 11.42 -12.66 -9.15
N ALA A 120 11.94 -12.79 -7.92
CA ALA A 120 11.17 -12.54 -6.70
C ALA A 120 10.66 -11.09 -6.63
N PHE A 121 11.53 -10.10 -6.91
CA PHE A 121 11.18 -8.69 -6.98
C PHE A 121 10.04 -8.45 -7.98
N ASN A 122 10.19 -8.96 -9.21
CA ASN A 122 9.19 -8.82 -10.26
C ASN A 122 7.86 -9.51 -9.90
N LYS A 123 7.92 -10.65 -9.20
CA LYS A 123 6.72 -11.38 -8.78
C LYS A 123 5.92 -10.60 -7.74
N ILE A 124 6.58 -10.07 -6.71
CA ILE A 124 5.95 -9.32 -5.62
C ILE A 124 5.33 -8.03 -6.16
N PHE A 125 6.13 -7.20 -6.83
CA PHE A 125 5.65 -5.91 -7.32
C PHE A 125 4.68 -6.07 -8.50
N GLY A 126 4.86 -7.08 -9.35
CA GLY A 126 3.94 -7.37 -10.46
C GLY A 126 2.55 -7.85 -10.02
N GLN A 127 2.44 -8.57 -8.90
CA GLN A 127 1.14 -8.87 -8.30
C GLN A 127 0.45 -7.60 -7.80
N GLY A 128 1.20 -6.69 -7.17
CA GLY A 128 0.68 -5.40 -6.72
C GLY A 128 0.12 -4.56 -7.86
N GLN A 129 0.81 -4.50 -9.00
CA GLN A 129 0.35 -3.78 -10.19
C GLN A 129 -1.04 -4.20 -10.65
N ARG A 130 -1.36 -5.49 -10.60
CA ARG A 130 -2.65 -6.02 -11.06
C ARG A 130 -3.80 -5.64 -10.11
N ILE A 131 -3.56 -5.69 -8.81
CA ILE A 131 -4.54 -5.35 -7.77
C ILE A 131 -4.91 -3.87 -7.88
N ILE A 132 -3.91 -2.99 -7.97
CA ILE A 132 -4.15 -1.54 -8.10
C ILE A 132 -4.74 -1.17 -9.44
N GLY A 133 -4.30 -1.79 -10.54
CA GLY A 133 -4.90 -1.57 -11.85
C GLY A 133 -6.41 -1.85 -11.83
N ALA A 134 -6.82 -2.96 -11.20
CA ALA A 134 -8.24 -3.29 -11.02
C ALA A 134 -8.97 -2.29 -10.11
N SER A 135 -8.35 -1.89 -8.99
CA SER A 135 -8.93 -0.94 -8.03
C SER A 135 -9.15 0.45 -8.65
N LEU A 136 -8.16 0.99 -9.36
CA LEU A 136 -8.27 2.29 -10.04
C LEU A 136 -9.29 2.26 -11.19
N ALA A 137 -9.34 1.17 -11.96
CA ALA A 137 -10.34 1.01 -13.00
C ALA A 137 -11.77 0.99 -12.42
N ALA A 138 -11.97 0.26 -11.31
CA ALA A 138 -13.25 0.25 -10.60
C ALA A 138 -13.62 1.64 -10.06
N PHE A 139 -12.65 2.39 -9.52
CA PHE A 139 -12.87 3.75 -9.00
C PHE A 139 -13.20 4.77 -10.09
N LEU A 140 -12.67 4.62 -11.32
CA LEU A 140 -12.92 5.55 -12.43
C LEU A 140 -14.23 5.25 -13.19
N LEU A 141 -14.67 4.00 -13.18
CA LEU A 141 -15.85 3.54 -13.92
C LEU A 141 -17.13 3.47 -13.06
N GLY A 142 -17.00 3.47 -11.74
CA GLY A 142 -18.11 3.50 -10.77
C GLY A 142 -18.41 4.91 -10.27
#